data_AF-A0A7T5JH95-F1
#
_entry.id   AF-A0A7T5JH95-F1
#
_cell.length_a   1.000
_cell.length_b   1.000
_cell.length_c   1.000
_cell.angle_alpha   90.00
_cell.angle_beta   90.00
_cell.angle_gamma   90.00
#
_symmetry.space_group_name_H-M   'P 1'
#
loop_
_entity.id
_entity.type
_entity.pdbx_description
1 polymer ?
#
loop_
_entity_poly.entity_id
_entity_poly.type
_entity_poly.pdbx_seq_one_letter_code
_entity_poly.pdbx_strand_id
1 'polypeptide(L)'
;MSDTANMFDKLAQSRQKAKATPEPIAEDTPKKRQRKATGKRSDPNYVQVGAYIPIELNKQVKRQLIDLDQDFSDLIADLLEQWVQDQGA
;
A
#
# COMPACT_ATOMS: atom_id res chain seq x y z
N MET A 1 -16.94 1.84 28.76
CA MET A 1 -16.58 1.25 27.45
C MET A 1 -17.72 1.39 26.43
N SER A 2 -18.53 2.46 26.51
CA SER A 2 -19.78 2.63 25.75
C SER A 2 -19.68 3.69 24.65
N ASP A 3 -18.66 4.56 24.71
CA ASP A 3 -18.53 5.70 23.78
C ASP A 3 -18.01 5.32 22.39
N THR A 4 -17.22 4.25 22.28
CA THR A 4 -16.67 3.78 21.00
C THR A 4 -17.73 3.11 20.13
N ALA A 5 -18.66 2.35 20.72
CA ALA A 5 -19.78 1.74 19.99
C ALA A 5 -20.67 2.80 19.31
N ASN A 6 -20.94 3.90 20.03
CA ASN A 6 -21.72 5.02 19.51
C ASN A 6 -21.04 5.77 18.34
N MET A 7 -19.70 5.75 18.26
CA MET A 7 -18.97 6.37 17.14
C MET A 7 -19.08 5.57 15.83
N PHE A 8 -19.03 4.24 15.91
CA PHE A 8 -19.14 3.38 14.72
C PHE A 8 -20.54 3.44 14.11
N ASP A 9 -21.59 3.45 14.93
CA ASP A 9 -22.97 3.60 14.44
C ASP A 9 -23.23 4.96 13.81
N LYS A 10 -22.67 6.03 14.37
CA LYS A 10 -22.77 7.39 13.81
C LYS A 10 -22.12 7.49 12.43
N LEU A 11 -21.01 6.77 12.21
CA LEU A 11 -20.33 6.71 10.92
C LEU A 11 -21.11 5.86 9.89
N ALA A 12 -21.76 4.79 10.32
CA ALA A 12 -22.60 3.96 9.46
C ALA A 12 -23.85 4.73 8.97
N GLN A 13 -24.50 5.46 9.88
CA GLN A 13 -25.69 6.25 9.57
C GLN A 13 -25.41 7.44 8.63
N SER A 14 -24.24 8.09 8.75
CA SER A 14 -23.87 9.19 7.85
C SER A 14 -23.66 8.72 6.41
N ARG A 15 -23.15 7.50 6.21
CA ARG A 15 -23.00 6.88 4.88
C ARG A 15 -24.33 6.48 4.26
N GLN A 16 -25.32 6.09 5.05
CA GLN A 16 -26.65 5.74 4.55
C GLN A 16 -27.43 6.98 4.08
N LYS A 17 -27.30 8.12 4.77
CA LYS A 17 -27.92 9.38 4.33
C LYS A 17 -27.37 9.91 3.00
N ALA A 18 -26.11 9.62 2.67
CA ALA A 18 -25.50 10.01 1.40
C ALA A 18 -25.92 9.15 0.19
N LYS A 19 -26.74 8.11 0.39
CA LYS A 19 -27.10 7.13 -0.66
C LYS A 19 -28.52 7.33 -1.24
N ALA A 20 -29.25 8.36 -0.83
CA ALA A 20 -30.54 8.71 -1.44
C ALA A 20 -30.30 9.59 -2.69
N THR A 21 -30.51 8.98 -3.86
CA THR A 21 -30.73 9.52 -5.22
C THR A 21 -30.20 10.92 -5.56
N PRO A 22 -29.20 11.04 -6.47
CA PRO A 22 -28.83 12.34 -7.03
C PRO A 22 -29.72 12.70 -8.24
N GLU A 23 -30.28 13.92 -8.23
CA GLU A 23 -30.68 14.65 -9.43
C GLU A 23 -29.44 14.91 -10.32
N PRO A 24 -29.57 15.05 -11.66
CA PRO A 24 -28.43 15.23 -12.54
C PRO A 24 -27.96 16.69 -12.48
N ILE A 25 -27.18 17.03 -11.45
CA ILE A 25 -26.45 18.29 -11.39
C ILE A 25 -25.12 18.08 -12.10
N ALA A 26 -24.95 18.79 -13.22
CA ALA A 26 -23.67 18.91 -13.89
C ALA A 26 -22.70 19.68 -12.98
N GLU A 27 -21.89 18.98 -12.20
CA GLU A 27 -20.90 19.58 -11.32
C GLU A 27 -19.53 18.91 -11.45
N ASP A 28 -18.57 19.78 -11.70
CA ASP A 28 -17.12 19.64 -11.66
C ASP A 28 -16.66 18.51 -10.73
N THR A 29 -16.14 17.43 -11.30
CA THR A 29 -15.64 16.29 -10.53
C THR A 29 -14.61 16.81 -9.52
N PRO A 30 -14.77 16.56 -8.20
CA PRO A 30 -13.79 17.03 -7.24
C PRO A 30 -12.45 16.40 -7.59
N LYS A 31 -11.51 17.24 -8.03
CA LYS A 31 -10.15 16.85 -8.40
C LYS A 31 -9.57 16.12 -7.21
N LYS A 32 -9.53 14.77 -7.27
CA LYS A 32 -8.99 13.92 -6.20
C LYS A 32 -7.65 14.54 -5.83
N ARG A 33 -7.49 14.95 -4.57
CA ARG A 33 -6.22 15.44 -4.04
C ARG A 33 -5.15 14.41 -4.41
N GLN A 34 -4.34 14.74 -5.42
CA GLN A 34 -3.21 13.92 -5.81
C GLN A 34 -2.23 14.00 -4.64
N ARG A 35 -2.23 12.98 -3.78
CA ARG A 35 -1.19 12.82 -2.78
C ARG A 35 0.12 12.74 -3.56
N LYS A 36 1.06 13.63 -3.25
CA LYS A 36 2.42 13.53 -3.76
C LYS A 36 2.93 12.13 -3.43
N ALA A 37 3.41 11.39 -4.43
CA ALA A 37 4.13 10.16 -4.17
C ALA A 37 5.37 10.52 -3.33
N THR A 38 5.60 9.80 -2.24
CA THR A 38 6.73 10.01 -1.32
C THR A 38 7.44 8.68 -1.10
N GLY A 39 8.76 8.72 -0.86
CA GLY A 39 9.60 7.54 -0.62
C GLY A 39 10.12 6.87 -1.90
N LYS A 40 10.49 5.59 -1.82
CA LYS A 40 11.07 4.79 -2.92
C LYS A 40 10.24 4.81 -4.21
N ARG A 41 8.92 5.01 -4.10
CA ARG A 41 8.00 5.10 -5.26
C ARG A 41 8.15 6.39 -6.07
N SER A 42 8.65 7.47 -5.47
CA SER A 42 8.86 8.77 -6.12
C SER A 42 10.32 9.02 -6.50
N ASP A 43 11.22 8.14 -6.09
CA ASP A 43 12.65 8.27 -6.35
C ASP A 43 12.98 7.77 -7.77
N PRO A 44 13.63 8.60 -8.62
CA PRO A 44 13.96 8.22 -9.99
C PRO A 44 15.00 7.07 -10.11
N ASN A 45 15.72 6.76 -9.03
CA ASN A 45 16.71 5.68 -9.02
C ASN A 45 16.08 4.30 -8.75
N TYR A 46 14.78 4.22 -8.46
CA TYR A 46 14.09 2.97 -8.17
C TYR A 46 13.07 2.64 -9.25
N VAL A 47 13.02 1.35 -9.63
CA VAL A 47 12.00 0.81 -10.52
C VAL A 47 11.10 -0.15 -9.73
N GLN A 48 9.78 0.04 -9.81
CA GLN A 48 8.83 -0.87 -9.17
C GLN A 48 8.71 -2.17 -10.00
N VAL A 49 9.08 -3.29 -9.38
CA VAL A 49 8.99 -4.63 -9.99
C VAL A 49 7.96 -5.47 -9.22
N GLY A 50 7.20 -6.29 -9.95
CA GLY A 50 6.26 -7.26 -9.38
C GLY A 50 6.58 -8.68 -9.83
N ALA A 51 6.57 -9.63 -8.89
CA ALA A 51 6.80 -11.04 -9.14
C ALA A 51 5.89 -11.91 -8.27
N TYR A 52 5.58 -13.12 -8.75
CA TYR A 52 4.82 -14.10 -7.97
C TYR A 52 5.76 -14.97 -7.15
N ILE A 53 5.47 -15.08 -5.85
CA ILE A 53 6.16 -15.98 -4.93
C ILE A 53 5.12 -16.79 -4.13
N PRO A 54 5.46 -17.99 -3.62
CA PRO A 54 4.57 -18.75 -2.76
C PRO A 54 4.09 -17.92 -1.55
N ILE A 55 2.80 -18.04 -1.21
CA ILE A 55 2.18 -17.26 -0.13
C ILE A 55 2.89 -17.51 1.21
N GLU A 56 3.20 -18.77 1.51
CA GLU A 56 3.85 -19.12 2.78
C GLU A 56 5.29 -18.59 2.85
N LEU A 57 6.01 -18.58 1.72
CA LEU A 57 7.34 -17.96 1.64
C LEU A 57 7.26 -16.46 1.95
N ASN A 58 6.34 -15.74 1.30
CA ASN A 58 6.14 -14.31 1.55
C ASN A 58 5.83 -14.01 3.03
N LYS A 59 5.00 -14.84 3.68
CA LYS A 59 4.67 -14.68 5.11
C LYS A 59 5.90 -14.88 5.99
N GLN A 60 6.70 -15.90 5.71
CA GLN A 60 7.91 -16.20 6.48
C GLN A 60 8.94 -15.07 6.34
N VAL A 61 9.19 -14.61 5.11
CA VAL A 61 10.10 -13.50 4.81
C VAL A 61 9.67 -12.24 5.56
N LYS A 62 8.38 -11.87 5.50
CA LYS A 62 7.88 -10.69 6.21
C LYS A 62 8.06 -10.76 7.73
N ARG A 63 7.95 -11.94 8.34
CA ARG A 63 8.19 -12.09 9.78
C ARG A 63 9.66 -11.83 10.11
N GLN A 64 10.57 -12.45 9.35
CA GLN A 64 12.01 -12.26 9.56
C GLN A 64 12.45 -10.81 9.34
N LEU A 65 11.88 -10.14 8.34
CA LEU A 65 12.20 -8.75 8.04
C LEU A 65 11.78 -7.77 9.16
N ILE A 66 10.74 -8.08 9.92
CA ILE A 66 10.35 -7.27 11.10
C ILE A 66 11.44 -7.33 12.17
N ASP A 67 12.04 -8.50 12.38
CA ASP A 67 13.09 -8.67 13.39
C ASP A 67 14.41 -7.98 12.97
N LEU A 68 14.62 -7.82 11.65
CA LEU A 68 15.82 -7.20 11.08
C LEU A 68 15.70 -5.68 10.85
N ASP A 69 14.52 -5.09 11.06
CA ASP A 69 14.20 -3.69 10.71
C ASP A 69 14.55 -3.35 9.25
N GLN A 70 14.32 -4.30 8.34
CA GLN A 70 14.61 -4.16 6.90
C GLN A 70 13.35 -4.25 6.06
N ASP A 71 13.30 -3.48 4.98
CA ASP A 71 12.21 -3.54 4.02
C ASP A 71 12.43 -4.61 2.94
N PHE A 72 11.32 -5.12 2.41
CA PHE A 72 11.34 -6.14 1.36
C PHE A 72 12.09 -5.71 0.09
N SER A 73 12.08 -4.41 -0.23
CA SER A 73 12.83 -3.90 -1.39
C SER A 73 14.33 -4.10 -1.23
N ASP A 74 14.84 -4.03 0.00
CA ASP A 74 16.27 -4.04 0.27
C ASP A 74 16.78 -5.48 0.20
N LEU A 75 16.04 -6.43 0.80
CA LEU A 75 16.29 -7.85 0.62
C LEU A 75 16.32 -8.28 -0.86
N ILE A 76 15.35 -7.81 -1.66
CA ILE A 76 15.31 -8.15 -3.08
C ILE A 76 16.45 -7.48 -3.86
N ALA A 77 16.82 -6.25 -3.52
CA ALA A 77 17.95 -5.58 -4.15
C ALA A 77 19.25 -6.35 -3.92
N ASP A 78 19.53 -6.75 -2.67
CA ASP A 78 20.74 -7.52 -2.31
C ASP A 78 20.79 -8.87 -3.04
N LEU A 79 19.68 -9.61 -3.08
CA LEU A 79 19.60 -10.89 -3.78
C LEU A 79 19.81 -10.75 -5.29
N LEU A 80 19.26 -9.70 -5.90
CA LEU A 80 19.44 -9.44 -7.33
C LEU A 80 20.85 -8.97 -7.65
N GLU A 81 21.45 -8.14 -6.81
CA GLU A 81 22.84 -7.71 -6.97
C GLU A 81 23.80 -8.90 -6.88
N GLN A 82 23.62 -9.76 -5.86
CA GLN A 82 24.39 -10.98 -5.72
C GLN A 82 24.21 -11.90 -6.94
N TRP A 83 22.99 -12.09 -7.42
CA TRP A 83 22.74 -12.90 -8.60
C TRP A 83 23.44 -12.35 -9.85
N VAL A 84 23.43 -11.03 -10.07
CA VAL A 84 24.15 -10.40 -11.18
C VAL A 84 25.66 -10.60 -11.05
N GLN A 85 26.22 -10.47 -9.85
CA GLN A 85 27.64 -10.72 -9.60
C GLN A 85 28.02 -12.18 -9.93
N ASP A 86 27.18 -13.14 -9.54
CA ASP A 86 27.41 -14.57 -9.82
C ASP A 86 27.34 -14.90 -11.32
N GLN A 87 26.53 -14.18 -12.11
CA GLN A 87 26.47 -14.36 -13.57
C GLN A 87 27.57 -13.63 -14.33
N GLY A 88 28.18 -12.60 -13.72
CA GLY A 88 29.27 -11.82 -14.30
C GLY A 88 30.66 -12.38 -14.03
N ALA A 89 30.77 -13.46 -13.25
CA ALA A 89 32.00 -14.15 -12.89
C ALA A 89 32.34 -15.31 -13.85
#